data_AF-G8SAG1-F1
#
_entry.id   AF-G8SAG1-F1
#
_cell.length_a   1.000
_cell.length_b   1.000
_cell.length_c   1.000
_cell.angle_alpha   90.00
_cell.angle_beta   90.00
_cell.angle_gamma   90.00
#
_symmetry.space_group_name_H-M   'P 1'
#
loop_
_entity.id
_entity.type
_entity.pdbx_description
1 polymer ?
#
loop_
_entity_poly.entity_id
_entity_poly.type
_entity_poly.pdbx_seq_one_letter_code
_entity_poly.pdbx_strand_id
1 'polypeptide(L)'
;MTDHGDRLREAFARTESQTPDAGDVYARVVELSRKHKYRRRGATAVGGVALGAGLIAAVVNLPAILPGDPQSGTGTSATAPFVAGAPASPAPSASSADQQDKDLQAYWDAGYTGDDVEALAKLWKMSPDDYLGVKTEAGRRLLAGETLPIRPQPVQETPASVAKFFDAGYSVDDAATLAKLWHLKTPYDAKVAGGEKLLRGETLPIKPHPSAEQIEEKRVSAFFDAHYTIADATRLAKLWHLKTAYDAKVLGGKKLLAGQTLPIKP
;
A
#
# COMPACT_ATOMS: atom_id res chain seq x y z
N MET A 1 -49.34 -11.26 11.37
CA MET A 1 -47.93 -11.67 11.60
C MET A 1 -47.17 -11.51 10.29
N THR A 2 -46.64 -10.31 9.99
CA THR A 2 -45.78 -10.07 8.81
C THR A 2 -44.71 -8.99 9.03
N ASP A 3 -44.54 -8.48 10.26
CA ASP A 3 -43.74 -7.26 10.51
C ASP A 3 -42.20 -7.48 10.55
N HIS A 4 -41.72 -8.73 10.68
CA HIS A 4 -40.28 -9.02 10.69
C HIS A 4 -39.68 -9.28 9.31
N GLY A 5 -40.47 -9.83 8.37
CA GLY A 5 -40.00 -10.07 7.01
C GLY A 5 -39.77 -8.79 6.21
N ASP A 6 -40.64 -7.79 6.41
CA ASP A 6 -40.58 -6.52 5.70
C ASP A 6 -39.43 -5.64 6.22
N ARG A 7 -39.16 -5.67 7.53
CA ARG A 7 -38.00 -4.97 8.13
C ARG A 7 -36.65 -5.49 7.64
N LEU A 8 -36.52 -6.80 7.45
CA LEU A 8 -35.31 -7.38 6.87
C LEU A 8 -35.14 -6.97 5.41
N ARG A 9 -36.23 -6.97 4.64
CA ARG A 9 -36.19 -6.57 3.22
C ARG A 9 -35.83 -5.09 3.05
N GLU A 10 -36.34 -4.23 3.92
CA GLU A 10 -35.99 -2.81 3.95
C GLU A 10 -34.53 -2.58 4.40
N ALA A 11 -34.04 -3.35 5.38
CA ALA A 11 -32.64 -3.29 5.80
C ALA A 11 -31.67 -3.72 4.68
N PHE A 12 -31.99 -4.79 3.95
CA PHE A 12 -31.18 -5.21 2.79
C PHE A 12 -31.22 -4.18 1.65
N ALA A 13 -32.40 -3.64 1.32
CA ALA A 13 -32.53 -2.60 0.29
C ALA A 13 -31.77 -1.31 0.64
N ARG A 14 -31.74 -0.92 1.93
CA ARG A 14 -30.94 0.22 2.41
C ARG A 14 -29.43 -0.05 2.40
N THR A 15 -29.00 -1.31 2.46
CA THR A 15 -27.57 -1.67 2.50
C THR A 15 -26.99 -1.86 1.10
N GLU A 16 -27.80 -2.33 0.13
CA GLU A 16 -27.38 -2.50 -1.27
C GLU A 16 -27.03 -1.17 -1.95
N SER A 17 -27.69 -0.08 -1.55
CA SER A 17 -27.42 1.30 -2.01
C SER A 17 -26.24 1.98 -1.31
N GLN A 18 -25.62 1.34 -0.32
CA GLN A 18 -24.42 1.84 0.37
C GLN A 18 -23.13 1.24 -0.17
N THR A 19 -23.19 0.36 -1.18
CA THR A 19 -21.99 -0.14 -1.86
C THR A 19 -21.35 1.04 -2.60
N PRO A 20 -20.16 1.51 -2.19
CA PRO A 20 -19.50 2.62 -2.88
C PRO A 20 -19.28 2.23 -4.35
N ASP A 21 -19.47 3.17 -5.26
CA ASP A 21 -19.20 2.92 -6.68
C ASP A 21 -17.75 2.40 -6.83
N ALA A 22 -17.59 1.32 -7.60
CA ALA A 22 -16.29 0.69 -7.75
C ALA A 22 -15.27 1.66 -8.38
N GLY A 23 -15.74 2.60 -9.21
CA GLY A 23 -14.94 3.69 -9.76
C GLY A 23 -14.42 4.65 -8.69
N ASP A 24 -15.27 5.05 -7.73
CA ASP A 24 -14.90 5.92 -6.63
C ASP A 24 -13.88 5.26 -5.68
N VAL A 25 -14.04 3.97 -5.39
CA VAL A 25 -13.07 3.21 -4.59
C VAL A 25 -11.72 3.15 -5.31
N TYR A 26 -11.72 2.85 -6.61
CA TYR A 26 -10.48 2.84 -7.40
C TYR A 26 -9.84 4.23 -7.50
N ALA A 27 -10.63 5.28 -7.72
CA ALA A 27 -10.15 6.65 -7.76
C ALA A 27 -9.49 7.04 -6.43
N ARG A 28 -10.09 6.64 -5.29
CA ARG A 28 -9.55 6.90 -3.97
C ARG A 28 -8.25 6.14 -3.70
N VAL A 29 -8.14 4.90 -4.14
CA VAL A 29 -6.90 4.10 -4.05
C VAL A 29 -5.79 4.70 -4.93
N VAL A 30 -6.12 5.14 -6.15
CA VAL A 30 -5.16 5.84 -7.04
C VAL A 30 -4.73 7.18 -6.44
N GLU A 31 -5.64 7.93 -5.82
CA GLU A 31 -5.33 9.19 -5.13
C GLU A 31 -4.40 8.95 -3.92
N LEU A 32 -4.73 7.97 -3.08
CA LEU A 32 -3.93 7.60 -1.90
C LEU A 32 -2.54 7.11 -2.29
N SER A 33 -2.44 6.25 -3.31
CA SER A 33 -1.15 5.75 -3.82
C SER A 33 -0.30 6.86 -4.44
N ARG A 34 -0.89 7.78 -5.21
CA ARG A 34 -0.20 8.97 -5.72
C ARG A 34 0.31 9.85 -4.58
N LYS A 35 -0.54 10.13 -3.58
CA LYS A 35 -0.16 10.91 -2.38
C LYS A 35 0.99 10.25 -1.61
N HIS A 36 0.98 8.93 -1.48
CA HIS A 36 2.08 8.16 -0.87
C HIS A 36 3.38 8.25 -1.68
N LYS A 37 3.29 8.16 -3.02
CA LYS A 37 4.42 8.30 -3.95
C LYS A 37 5.05 9.70 -3.89
N TYR A 38 4.26 10.75 -3.72
CA TYR A 38 4.76 12.13 -3.56
C TYR A 38 5.42 12.37 -2.19
N ARG A 39 4.94 11.76 -1.10
CA ARG A 39 5.60 11.88 0.22
C ARG A 39 7.00 11.27 0.23
N ARG A 40 7.23 10.19 -0.52
CA ARG A 40 8.58 9.61 -0.69
C ARG A 40 9.54 10.44 -1.55
N ARG A 41 9.01 11.32 -2.42
CA ARG A 41 9.84 12.21 -3.25
C ARG A 41 10.02 13.62 -2.68
N GLY A 42 9.21 14.03 -1.70
CA GLY A 42 9.26 15.35 -1.09
C GLY A 42 10.06 15.44 0.23
N ALA A 43 10.47 14.32 0.82
CA ALA A 43 11.17 14.31 2.11
C ALA A 43 12.71 14.50 2.01
N THR A 44 13.29 14.57 0.81
CA THR A 44 14.74 14.74 0.59
C THR A 44 15.08 16.06 -0.12
N ALA A 45 14.33 17.12 0.16
CA ALA A 45 14.59 18.42 -0.44
C ALA A 45 14.26 19.61 0.48
N VAL A 46 14.56 19.56 1.78
CA VAL A 46 14.76 20.77 2.60
C VAL A 46 15.85 20.45 3.63
N GLY A 47 16.98 21.15 3.52
CA GLY A 47 18.20 20.85 4.27
C GLY A 47 18.17 21.18 5.76
N GLY A 48 19.09 20.53 6.47
CA GLY A 48 20.03 21.20 7.36
C GLY A 48 19.55 21.73 8.71
N VAL A 49 20.07 21.08 9.77
CA VAL A 49 20.40 21.60 11.10
C VAL A 49 19.26 21.72 12.13
N ALA A 50 19.26 20.84 13.15
CA ALA A 50 19.56 21.18 14.55
C ALA A 50 19.03 20.10 15.53
N LEU A 51 19.83 19.84 16.56
CA LEU A 51 19.55 19.04 17.75
C LEU A 51 18.29 19.49 18.51
N GLY A 52 17.62 18.58 19.22
CA GLY A 52 16.72 19.00 20.31
C GLY A 52 15.72 17.96 20.79
N ALA A 53 15.95 17.42 21.98
CA ALA A 53 14.96 16.72 22.80
C ALA A 53 13.72 17.60 23.07
N GLY A 54 12.54 17.00 23.25
CA GLY A 54 11.37 17.76 23.73
C GLY A 54 10.00 17.12 23.52
N LEU A 55 9.63 16.28 24.48
CA LEU A 55 8.30 16.02 25.05
C LEU A 55 7.23 17.10 24.73
N ILE A 56 6.10 16.74 24.11
CA ILE A 56 4.77 17.33 24.41
C ILE A 56 3.70 16.24 24.33
N ALA A 57 3.06 16.00 25.48
CA ALA A 57 1.82 15.28 25.67
C ALA A 57 0.63 16.10 25.12
N ALA A 58 -0.32 15.44 24.45
CA ALA A 58 -1.64 16.01 24.21
C ALA A 58 -2.70 15.07 24.79
N VAL A 59 -3.09 15.40 26.02
CA VAL A 59 -4.32 14.93 26.68
C VAL A 59 -5.49 15.60 25.96
N VAL A 60 -6.47 14.82 25.48
CA VAL A 60 -7.78 15.35 25.14
C VAL A 60 -8.77 14.84 26.19
N ASN A 61 -9.26 15.80 26.96
CA ASN A 61 -10.20 15.72 28.07
C ASN A 61 -11.63 15.50 27.53
N LEU A 62 -12.37 14.50 28.02
CA LEU A 62 -13.82 14.38 27.83
C LEU A 62 -14.53 15.26 28.88
N PRO A 63 -15.54 16.08 28.51
CA PRO A 63 -16.49 16.58 29.50
C PRO A 63 -17.64 15.57 29.68
N ALA A 64 -17.64 14.92 30.84
CA ALA A 64 -18.82 14.31 31.42
C ALA A 64 -19.77 15.42 31.92
N ILE A 65 -21.04 15.37 31.52
CA ILE A 65 -22.10 16.19 32.10
C ILE A 65 -23.14 15.24 32.71
N LEU A 66 -23.09 15.12 34.04
CA LEU A 66 -24.17 14.67 34.91
C LEU A 66 -24.57 15.87 35.79
N PRO A 67 -25.86 16.08 36.09
CA PRO A 67 -26.29 16.78 37.29
C PRO A 67 -26.81 15.79 38.36
N GLY A 68 -26.30 15.91 39.59
CA GLY A 68 -26.86 15.30 40.83
C GLY A 68 -28.10 16.06 41.32
N ASP A 69 -29.09 15.42 41.96
CA ASP A 69 -29.27 15.03 43.40
C ASP A 69 -30.45 15.88 43.98
N PRO A 70 -31.06 15.62 45.16
CA PRO A 70 -31.53 14.39 45.82
C PRO A 70 -33.02 14.45 46.28
N GLN A 71 -33.52 13.32 46.82
CA GLN A 71 -34.56 13.15 47.86
C GLN A 71 -36.10 13.19 47.59
N SER A 72 -36.73 12.08 48.03
CA SER A 72 -38.03 11.94 48.74
C SER A 72 -39.30 11.64 47.92
N GLY A 73 -39.85 10.43 48.08
CA GLY A 73 -41.23 10.12 47.71
C GLY A 73 -41.53 8.62 47.56
N THR A 74 -42.29 8.08 48.52
CA THR A 74 -42.78 6.70 48.68
C THR A 74 -43.56 6.13 47.48
N GLY A 75 -43.32 4.86 47.13
CA GLY A 75 -44.15 4.08 46.22
C GLY A 75 -43.67 2.64 46.03
N THR A 76 -44.54 1.68 46.30
CA THR A 76 -44.32 0.24 46.57
C THR A 76 -43.99 -0.62 45.33
N SER A 77 -43.17 -1.66 45.58
CA SER A 77 -43.17 -3.01 44.97
C SER A 77 -42.92 -3.20 43.46
N ALA A 78 -41.77 -3.80 43.11
CA ALA A 78 -41.70 -5.17 42.53
C ALA A 78 -40.27 -5.53 42.12
N THR A 79 -39.84 -6.71 42.56
CA THR A 79 -38.58 -7.39 42.30
C THR A 79 -38.41 -7.83 40.83
N ALA A 80 -37.25 -7.53 40.23
CA ALA A 80 -36.61 -8.38 39.22
C ALA A 80 -35.08 -8.18 39.28
N PRO A 81 -34.28 -9.27 39.22
CA PRO A 81 -32.82 -9.18 39.33
C PRO A 81 -32.23 -8.50 38.09
N PHE A 82 -31.35 -7.52 38.31
CA PHE A 82 -30.47 -7.00 37.28
C PHE A 82 -29.60 -8.16 36.77
N VAL A 83 -29.86 -8.57 35.53
CA VAL A 83 -28.94 -9.40 34.77
C VAL A 83 -27.69 -8.57 34.56
N ALA A 84 -26.56 -9.07 35.06
CA ALA A 84 -25.24 -8.52 34.84
C ALA A 84 -25.06 -8.21 33.35
N GLY A 85 -24.85 -6.93 33.03
CA GLY A 85 -24.48 -6.49 31.70
C GLY A 85 -23.19 -7.20 31.31
N ALA A 86 -23.31 -8.16 30.39
CA ALA A 86 -22.16 -8.76 29.73
C ALA A 86 -21.30 -7.63 29.14
N PRO A 87 -19.96 -7.67 29.33
CA PRO A 87 -19.08 -6.67 28.77
C PRO A 87 -19.29 -6.59 27.26
N ALA A 88 -19.32 -5.35 26.76
CA ALA A 88 -19.41 -5.03 25.35
C ALA A 88 -18.50 -5.96 24.55
N SER A 89 -19.10 -6.72 23.62
CA SER A 89 -18.33 -7.43 22.61
C SER A 89 -17.46 -6.42 21.87
N PRO A 90 -16.16 -6.71 21.68
CA PRO A 90 -15.25 -5.79 21.01
C PRO A 90 -15.79 -5.46 19.62
N ALA A 91 -15.67 -4.18 19.28
CA ALA A 91 -15.94 -3.60 17.98
C ALA A 91 -15.37 -4.46 16.83
N PRO A 92 -16.01 -4.42 15.64
CA PRO A 92 -15.58 -5.23 14.49
C PRO A 92 -14.11 -4.97 14.22
N SER A 93 -13.37 -6.05 14.00
CA SER A 93 -11.97 -6.07 13.63
C SER A 93 -11.67 -4.92 12.68
N ALA A 94 -10.79 -4.00 13.10
CA ALA A 94 -9.99 -3.26 12.13
C ALA A 94 -9.50 -4.31 11.13
N SER A 95 -9.78 -4.11 9.84
CA SER A 95 -9.56 -5.13 8.83
C SER A 95 -8.14 -5.64 8.99
N SER A 96 -7.90 -6.95 8.90
CA SER A 96 -6.56 -7.53 9.07
C SER A 96 -5.50 -6.81 8.23
N ALA A 97 -5.91 -6.22 7.10
CA ALA A 97 -5.12 -5.30 6.27
C ALA A 97 -4.68 -4.01 6.98
N ASP A 98 -5.56 -3.31 7.69
CA ASP A 98 -5.24 -2.07 8.41
C ASP A 98 -4.24 -2.32 9.55
N GLN A 99 -4.35 -3.48 10.21
CA GLN A 99 -3.40 -3.88 11.25
C GLN A 99 -2.05 -4.27 10.64
N GLN A 100 -2.06 -5.01 9.53
CA GLN A 100 -0.86 -5.37 8.81
C GLN A 100 -0.11 -4.13 8.29
N ASP A 101 -0.81 -3.10 7.82
CA ASP A 101 -0.21 -1.84 7.39
C ASP A 101 0.47 -1.11 8.57
N LYS A 102 -0.15 -1.09 9.76
CA LYS A 102 0.44 -0.52 10.97
C LYS A 102 1.68 -1.29 11.42
N ASP A 103 1.62 -2.61 11.41
CA ASP A 103 2.73 -3.48 11.77
C ASP A 103 3.91 -3.21 10.81
N LEU A 104 3.65 -3.23 9.49
CA LEU A 104 4.67 -2.89 8.49
C LEU A 104 5.24 -1.49 8.70
N GLN A 105 4.39 -0.49 8.95
CA GLN A 105 4.84 0.87 9.19
C GLN A 105 5.76 0.95 10.43
N ALA A 106 5.42 0.29 11.54
CA ALA A 106 6.25 0.27 12.74
C ALA A 106 7.64 -0.36 12.48
N TYR A 107 7.69 -1.40 11.65
CA TYR A 107 8.95 -2.01 11.23
C TYR A 107 9.83 -1.02 10.46
N TRP A 108 9.24 -0.27 9.51
CA TRP A 108 9.97 0.74 8.75
C TRP A 108 10.38 1.94 9.59
N ASP A 109 9.50 2.43 10.46
CA ASP A 109 9.74 3.57 11.34
C ASP A 109 10.84 3.27 12.37
N ALA A 110 11.01 2.00 12.76
CA ALA A 110 12.11 1.53 13.60
C ALA A 110 13.46 1.39 12.86
N GLY A 111 13.49 1.66 11.55
CA GLY A 111 14.70 1.70 10.73
C GLY A 111 15.19 0.35 10.20
N TYR A 112 14.37 -0.70 10.30
CA TYR A 112 14.73 -2.02 9.75
C TYR A 112 14.57 -2.07 8.22
N THR A 113 15.45 -2.82 7.57
CA THR A 113 15.61 -2.94 6.11
C THR A 113 15.25 -4.33 5.59
N GLY A 114 15.21 -4.51 4.27
CA GLY A 114 14.99 -5.83 3.66
C GLY A 114 15.97 -6.90 4.13
N ASP A 115 17.24 -6.53 4.34
CA ASP A 115 18.30 -7.45 4.77
C ASP A 115 18.11 -7.90 6.24
N ASP A 116 17.52 -7.02 7.07
CA ASP A 116 17.17 -7.35 8.45
C ASP A 116 16.07 -8.42 8.52
N VAL A 117 15.20 -8.48 7.51
CA VAL A 117 14.15 -9.52 7.41
C VAL A 117 14.77 -10.90 7.30
N GLU A 118 15.84 -11.07 6.52
CA GLU A 118 16.50 -12.37 6.38
C GLU A 118 17.13 -12.83 7.70
N ALA A 119 17.74 -11.90 8.44
CA ALA A 119 18.31 -12.18 9.76
C ALA A 119 17.21 -12.55 10.78
N LEU A 120 16.08 -11.83 10.76
CA LEU A 120 14.91 -12.14 11.59
C LEU A 120 14.28 -13.48 11.21
N ALA A 121 14.14 -13.77 9.92
CA ALA A 121 13.59 -15.03 9.42
C ALA A 121 14.42 -16.22 9.91
N LYS A 122 15.75 -16.13 9.82
CA LYS A 122 16.68 -17.16 10.34
C LYS A 122 16.52 -17.36 11.84
N LEU A 123 16.39 -16.27 12.60
CA LEU A 123 16.31 -16.34 14.05
C LEU A 123 14.95 -16.89 14.55
N TRP A 124 13.86 -16.52 13.89
CA TRP A 124 12.52 -16.98 14.22
C TRP A 124 12.13 -18.29 13.54
N LYS A 125 13.06 -18.90 12.78
CA LYS A 125 12.85 -20.14 12.02
C LYS A 125 11.63 -20.02 11.07
N MET A 126 11.44 -18.83 10.52
CA MET A 126 10.42 -18.55 9.51
C MET A 126 11.00 -18.77 8.11
N SER A 127 10.11 -18.99 7.13
CA SER A 127 10.55 -19.14 5.74
C SER A 127 11.18 -17.84 5.26
N PRO A 128 12.40 -17.87 4.67
CA PRO A 128 13.02 -16.66 4.11
C PRO A 128 12.20 -16.10 2.94
N ASP A 129 11.33 -16.90 2.30
CA ASP A 129 10.46 -16.43 1.22
C ASP A 129 9.24 -15.64 1.73
N ASP A 130 8.91 -15.73 3.03
CA ASP A 130 7.80 -14.99 3.65
C ASP A 130 8.27 -13.66 4.26
N TYR A 131 8.86 -12.81 3.42
CA TYR A 131 9.33 -11.49 3.84
C TYR A 131 8.24 -10.64 4.47
N LEU A 132 7.00 -10.76 3.98
CA LEU A 132 5.88 -9.97 4.46
C LEU A 132 5.44 -10.41 5.85
N GLY A 133 5.34 -11.72 6.10
CA GLY A 133 5.02 -12.27 7.41
C GLY A 133 6.06 -11.91 8.45
N VAL A 134 7.35 -12.03 8.13
CA VAL A 134 8.44 -11.67 9.05
C VAL A 134 8.43 -10.18 9.40
N LYS A 135 8.20 -9.29 8.43
CA LYS A 135 8.07 -7.84 8.68
C LYS A 135 6.87 -7.51 9.55
N THR A 136 5.74 -8.16 9.31
CA THR A 136 4.51 -7.94 10.07
C THR A 136 4.68 -8.40 11.52
N GLU A 137 5.27 -9.57 11.73
CA GLU A 137 5.58 -10.09 13.07
C GLU A 137 6.58 -9.17 13.81
N ALA A 138 7.60 -8.68 13.12
CA ALA A 138 8.56 -7.72 13.64
C ALA A 138 7.92 -6.39 14.02
N GLY A 139 7.08 -5.86 13.14
CA GLY A 139 6.29 -4.66 13.37
C GLY A 139 5.38 -4.77 14.59
N ARG A 140 4.68 -5.90 14.72
CA ARG A 140 3.81 -6.18 15.86
C ARG A 140 4.58 -6.19 17.19
N ARG A 141 5.76 -6.82 17.22
CA ARG A 141 6.62 -6.86 18.42
C ARG A 141 7.12 -5.46 18.78
N LEU A 142 7.50 -4.66 17.78
CA LEU A 142 7.88 -3.27 17.99
C LEU A 142 6.72 -2.42 18.54
N LEU A 143 5.50 -2.61 18.03
CA LEU A 143 4.29 -1.94 18.56
C LEU A 143 3.93 -2.41 19.97
N ALA A 144 4.24 -3.65 20.33
CA ALA A 144 4.12 -4.17 21.69
C ALA A 144 5.20 -3.64 22.65
N GLY A 145 6.16 -2.84 22.15
CA GLY A 145 7.28 -2.32 22.92
C GLY A 145 8.43 -3.32 23.12
N GLU A 146 8.40 -4.45 22.43
CA GLU A 146 9.47 -5.43 22.45
C GLU A 146 10.62 -4.98 21.54
N THR A 147 11.85 -5.11 22.03
CA THR A 147 13.04 -4.89 21.21
C THR A 147 13.34 -6.13 20.39
N LEU A 148 13.54 -5.98 19.08
CA LEU A 148 13.95 -7.11 18.26
C LEU A 148 15.37 -7.58 18.63
N PRO A 149 15.64 -8.89 18.53
CA PRO A 149 16.93 -9.48 18.87
C PRO A 149 18.07 -9.14 17.89
N ILE A 150 17.77 -8.43 16.81
CA ILE A 150 18.77 -7.79 15.95
C ILE A 150 18.58 -6.27 16.04
N ARG A 151 19.69 -5.52 15.98
CA ARG A 151 19.60 -4.07 15.81
C ARG A 151 19.35 -3.77 14.33
N PRO A 152 18.58 -2.72 13.99
CA PRO A 152 18.41 -2.31 12.61
C PRO A 152 19.79 -2.03 12.04
N GLN A 153 20.12 -2.67 10.93
CA GLN A 153 21.32 -2.27 10.21
C GLN A 153 21.12 -0.85 9.69
N PRO A 154 22.18 -0.02 9.67
CA PRO A 154 22.07 1.29 9.06
C PRO A 154 21.53 1.11 7.66
N VAL A 155 20.45 1.84 7.34
CA VAL A 155 19.90 1.88 5.99
C VAL A 155 21.07 2.17 5.07
N GLN A 156 21.50 1.20 4.28
CA GLN A 156 22.51 1.46 3.27
C GLN A 156 21.87 2.45 2.31
N GLU A 157 22.25 3.72 2.46
CA GLU A 157 21.76 4.77 1.58
C GLU A 157 22.04 4.31 0.16
N THR A 158 20.99 4.24 -0.64
CA THR A 158 21.16 3.85 -2.03
C THR A 158 22.10 4.88 -2.66
N PRO A 159 23.25 4.47 -3.23
CA PRO A 159 24.23 5.41 -3.72
C PRO A 159 23.57 6.40 -4.69
N ALA A 160 23.95 7.68 -4.63
CA ALA A 160 23.40 8.70 -5.52
C ALA A 160 23.54 8.33 -7.02
N SER A 161 24.54 7.52 -7.36
CA SER A 161 24.71 6.93 -8.69
C SER A 161 23.54 6.02 -9.07
N VAL A 162 23.11 5.12 -8.20
CA VAL A 162 21.96 4.23 -8.44
C VAL A 162 20.68 5.04 -8.65
N ALA A 163 20.46 6.09 -7.84
CA ALA A 163 19.33 6.99 -8.03
C ALA A 163 19.40 7.69 -9.41
N LYS A 164 20.57 8.24 -9.77
CA LYS A 164 20.79 8.89 -11.07
C LYS A 164 20.52 7.96 -12.25
N PHE A 165 20.88 6.68 -12.12
CA PHE A 165 20.63 5.66 -13.14
C PHE A 165 19.14 5.49 -13.43
N PHE A 166 18.32 5.37 -12.38
CA PHE A 166 16.86 5.26 -12.52
C PHE A 166 16.22 6.58 -12.96
N ASP A 167 16.71 7.72 -12.48
CA ASP A 167 16.23 9.05 -12.88
C ASP A 167 16.50 9.33 -14.37
N ALA A 168 17.57 8.76 -14.92
CA ALA A 168 17.86 8.79 -16.35
C ALA A 168 16.96 7.83 -17.17
N GLY A 169 16.04 7.12 -16.51
CA GLY A 169 15.04 6.24 -17.13
C GLY A 169 15.50 4.81 -17.35
N TYR A 170 16.68 4.42 -16.88
CA TYR A 170 17.16 3.06 -17.04
C TYR A 170 16.47 2.09 -16.08
N SER A 171 16.16 0.90 -16.58
CA SER A 171 15.51 -0.17 -15.83
C SER A 171 16.51 -1.14 -15.20
N VAL A 172 16.00 -2.07 -14.36
CA VAL A 172 16.83 -3.16 -13.83
C VAL A 172 17.33 -4.08 -14.94
N ASP A 173 16.54 -4.28 -15.99
CA ASP A 173 16.91 -5.08 -17.17
C ASP A 173 18.04 -4.42 -17.98
N ASP A 174 18.00 -3.09 -18.09
CA ASP A 174 19.11 -2.32 -18.67
C ASP A 174 20.40 -2.53 -17.87
N ALA A 175 20.31 -2.54 -16.54
CA ALA A 175 21.48 -2.82 -15.70
C ALA A 175 22.03 -4.23 -15.88
N ALA A 176 21.17 -5.24 -16.07
CA ALA A 176 21.60 -6.60 -16.38
C ALA A 176 22.30 -6.67 -17.76
N THR A 177 21.82 -5.90 -18.73
CA THR A 177 22.44 -5.78 -20.06
C THR A 177 23.80 -5.09 -19.97
N LEU A 178 23.90 -4.00 -19.20
CA LEU A 178 25.16 -3.30 -18.94
C LEU A 178 26.16 -4.17 -18.17
N ALA A 179 25.70 -4.95 -17.20
CA ALA A 179 26.57 -5.87 -16.46
C ALA A 179 27.24 -6.88 -17.41
N LYS A 180 26.49 -7.43 -18.37
CA LYS A 180 27.04 -8.31 -19.41
C LYS A 180 28.02 -7.57 -20.31
N LEU A 181 27.68 -6.37 -20.75
CA LEU A 181 28.51 -5.57 -21.66
C LEU A 181 29.83 -5.12 -21.03
N TRP A 182 29.81 -4.82 -19.73
CA TRP A 182 30.98 -4.36 -18.98
C TRP A 182 31.67 -5.46 -18.17
N HIS A 183 31.24 -6.71 -18.35
CA HIS A 183 31.77 -7.88 -17.62
C HIS A 183 31.74 -7.72 -16.08
N LEU A 184 30.69 -7.09 -15.56
CA LEU A 184 30.47 -6.93 -14.13
C LEU A 184 29.77 -8.16 -13.55
N LYS A 185 30.04 -8.44 -12.26
CA LYS A 185 29.53 -9.64 -11.58
C LYS A 185 28.03 -9.55 -11.31
N THR A 186 27.54 -8.36 -10.99
CA THR A 186 26.13 -8.17 -10.65
C THR A 186 25.49 -7.03 -11.44
N PRO A 187 24.16 -7.10 -11.70
CA PRO A 187 23.41 -5.96 -12.22
C PRO A 187 23.48 -4.74 -11.30
N TYR A 188 23.69 -4.92 -10.00
CA TYR A 188 23.84 -3.80 -9.06
C TYR A 188 25.12 -3.00 -9.34
N ASP A 189 26.24 -3.69 -9.56
CA ASP A 189 27.52 -3.05 -9.93
C ASP A 189 27.36 -2.20 -11.19
N ALA A 190 26.57 -2.68 -12.16
CA ALA A 190 26.28 -1.93 -13.38
C ALA A 190 25.42 -0.68 -13.15
N LYS A 191 24.49 -0.70 -12.18
CA LYS A 191 23.72 0.51 -11.79
C LYS A 191 24.63 1.55 -11.17
N VAL A 192 25.53 1.13 -10.28
CA VAL A 192 26.49 2.03 -9.64
C VAL A 192 27.41 2.65 -10.69
N ALA A 193 28.06 1.82 -11.52
CA ALA A 193 28.97 2.29 -12.56
C ALA A 193 28.28 3.16 -13.63
N GLY A 194 27.09 2.76 -14.08
CA GLY A 194 26.29 3.53 -15.03
C GLY A 194 25.81 4.84 -14.43
N GLY A 195 25.38 4.82 -13.18
CA GLY A 195 25.01 6.00 -12.42
C GLY A 195 26.14 7.01 -12.26
N GLU A 196 27.34 6.55 -11.92
CA GLU A 196 28.53 7.39 -11.83
C GLU A 196 28.88 8.05 -13.17
N LYS A 197 28.79 7.30 -14.27
CA LYS A 197 28.96 7.84 -15.62
C LYS A 197 27.93 8.95 -15.91
N LEU A 198 26.66 8.71 -15.60
CA LEU A 198 25.59 9.69 -15.78
C LEU A 198 25.76 10.93 -14.88
N LEU A 199 26.31 10.78 -13.67
CA LEU A 199 26.65 11.91 -12.79
C LEU A 199 27.77 12.76 -13.38
N ARG A 200 28.73 12.16 -14.10
CA ARG A 200 29.76 12.88 -14.86
C ARG A 200 29.26 13.43 -16.20
N GLY A 201 27.98 13.25 -16.54
CA GLY A 201 27.41 13.68 -17.81
C GLY A 201 27.77 12.80 -19.01
N GLU A 202 28.36 11.62 -18.78
CA GLU A 202 28.63 10.64 -19.84
C GLU A 202 27.34 9.88 -20.21
N THR A 203 27.21 9.51 -21.49
CA THR A 203 26.12 8.65 -21.96
C THR A 203 26.48 7.17 -21.81
N LEU A 204 25.48 6.33 -21.54
CA LEU A 204 25.68 4.87 -21.50
C LEU A 204 25.60 4.27 -22.92
N PRO A 205 26.27 3.11 -23.15
CA PRO A 205 26.29 2.45 -24.46
C PRO A 205 24.95 1.83 -24.86
N ILE A 206 23.96 1.82 -23.97
CA ILE A 206 22.57 1.48 -24.26
C ILE A 206 21.67 2.67 -23.98
N LYS A 207 20.58 2.78 -24.74
CA LYS A 207 19.48 3.70 -24.41
C LYS A 207 18.64 3.10 -23.28
N PRO A 208 17.99 3.92 -22.45
CA PRO A 208 17.07 3.41 -21.44
C PRO A 208 15.91 2.70 -22.13
N HIS A 209 15.60 1.48 -21.69
CA HIS A 209 14.44 0.75 -22.14
C HIS A 209 13.39 0.75 -21.02
N PRO A 210 12.12 1.00 -21.35
CA PRO A 210 11.08 0.93 -20.35
C PRO A 210 10.99 -0.50 -19.82
N SER A 211 10.90 -0.64 -18.50
CA SER A 211 10.72 -1.94 -17.87
C SER A 211 9.43 -2.60 -18.34
N ALA A 212 9.31 -3.92 -18.19
CA ALA A 212 8.07 -4.64 -18.51
C ALA A 212 6.84 -4.01 -17.83
N GLU A 213 6.99 -3.62 -16.56
CA GLU A 213 5.97 -2.92 -15.77
C GLU A 213 5.61 -1.56 -16.36
N GLN A 214 6.59 -0.75 -16.77
CA GLN A 214 6.33 0.55 -17.41
C GLN A 214 5.66 0.40 -18.78
N ILE A 215 6.04 -0.61 -19.55
CA ILE A 215 5.38 -0.95 -20.82
C ILE A 215 3.92 -1.33 -20.56
N GLU A 216 3.68 -2.12 -19.52
CA GLU A 216 2.35 -2.58 -19.14
C GLU A 216 1.47 -1.42 -18.65
N GLU A 217 1.98 -0.57 -17.76
CA GLU A 217 1.32 0.65 -17.29
C GLU A 217 0.97 1.55 -18.48
N LYS A 218 1.91 1.78 -19.41
CA LYS A 218 1.66 2.57 -20.62
C LYS A 218 0.55 1.99 -21.49
N ARG A 219 0.45 0.67 -21.62
CA ARG A 219 -0.65 0.00 -22.34
C ARG A 219 -1.97 0.21 -21.62
N VAL A 220 -2.00 -0.03 -20.30
CA VAL A 220 -3.21 0.16 -19.50
C VAL A 220 -3.68 1.62 -19.55
N SER A 221 -2.78 2.60 -19.43
CA SER A 221 -3.09 4.02 -19.59
C SER A 221 -3.65 4.32 -20.98
N ALA A 222 -3.01 3.85 -22.05
CA ALA A 222 -3.49 4.08 -23.42
C ALA A 222 -4.92 3.53 -23.65
N PHE A 223 -5.28 2.44 -22.97
CA PHE A 223 -6.65 1.91 -23.00
C PHE A 223 -7.66 2.89 -22.38
N PHE A 224 -7.34 3.45 -21.21
CA PHE A 224 -8.20 4.42 -20.54
C PHE A 224 -8.20 5.80 -21.21
N ASP A 225 -7.07 6.23 -21.75
CA ASP A 225 -6.94 7.50 -22.50
C ASP A 225 -7.78 7.48 -23.79
N ALA A 226 -8.00 6.29 -24.35
CA ALA A 226 -8.95 6.07 -25.44
C ALA A 226 -10.42 5.95 -24.96
N HIS A 227 -10.71 6.36 -23.73
CA HIS A 227 -12.03 6.38 -23.08
C HIS A 227 -12.66 5.01 -22.80
N TYR A 228 -11.92 3.90 -22.91
CA TYR A 228 -12.47 2.59 -22.58
C TYR A 228 -12.56 2.35 -21.06
N THR A 229 -13.65 1.74 -20.64
CA THR A 229 -13.93 1.44 -19.22
C THR A 229 -13.54 0.02 -18.82
N ILE A 230 -13.66 -0.29 -17.52
CA ILE A 230 -13.49 -1.65 -17.00
C ILE A 230 -14.57 -2.61 -17.57
N ALA A 231 -15.78 -2.10 -17.82
CA ALA A 231 -16.85 -2.89 -18.43
C ALA A 231 -16.50 -3.27 -19.88
N ASP A 232 -15.87 -2.37 -20.62
CA ASP A 232 -15.35 -2.63 -21.97
C ASP A 232 -14.24 -3.67 -21.95
N ALA A 233 -13.31 -3.57 -20.99
CA ALA A 233 -12.26 -4.56 -20.81
C ALA A 233 -12.83 -5.97 -20.54
N THR A 234 -13.89 -6.08 -19.75
CA THR A 234 -14.58 -7.36 -19.50
C THR A 234 -15.23 -7.92 -20.77
N ARG A 235 -15.84 -7.06 -21.58
CA ARG A 235 -16.41 -7.45 -22.89
C ARG A 235 -15.32 -7.91 -23.86
N LEU A 236 -14.20 -7.20 -23.91
CA LEU A 236 -13.03 -7.58 -24.71
C LEU A 236 -12.38 -8.88 -24.25
N ALA A 237 -12.29 -9.11 -22.93
CA ALA A 237 -11.77 -10.35 -22.40
C ALA A 237 -12.59 -11.55 -22.87
N LYS A 238 -13.93 -11.44 -22.87
CA LYS A 238 -14.82 -12.47 -23.42
C LYS A 238 -14.62 -12.66 -24.93
N LEU A 239 -14.55 -11.56 -25.69
CA LEU A 239 -14.41 -11.60 -27.15
C LEU A 239 -13.07 -12.17 -27.61
N TRP A 240 -12.00 -11.91 -26.87
CA TRP A 240 -10.65 -12.40 -27.16
C TRP A 240 -10.27 -13.67 -26.40
N HIS A 241 -11.20 -14.28 -25.67
CA HIS A 241 -10.96 -15.48 -24.85
C HIS A 241 -9.80 -15.33 -23.85
N LEU A 242 -9.67 -14.15 -23.23
CA LEU A 242 -8.68 -13.87 -22.19
C LEU A 242 -9.23 -14.24 -20.81
N LYS A 243 -8.32 -14.64 -19.91
CA LYS A 243 -8.68 -15.09 -18.55
C LYS A 243 -9.18 -13.95 -17.67
N THR A 244 -8.65 -12.74 -17.87
CA THR A 244 -8.98 -11.59 -17.03
C THR A 244 -9.30 -10.34 -17.85
N ALA A 245 -10.09 -9.44 -17.26
CA ALA A 245 -10.31 -8.11 -17.81
C ALA A 245 -9.00 -7.29 -17.87
N TYR A 246 -8.06 -7.57 -16.97
CA TYR A 246 -6.77 -6.91 -16.96
C TYR A 246 -5.92 -7.26 -18.19
N ASP A 247 -5.84 -8.54 -18.56
CA ASP A 247 -5.17 -8.98 -19.78
C ASP A 247 -5.75 -8.28 -21.03
N ALA A 248 -7.07 -8.07 -21.03
CA ALA A 248 -7.75 -7.34 -22.10
C ALA A 248 -7.38 -5.86 -22.16
N LYS A 249 -7.16 -5.20 -21.02
CA LYS A 249 -6.65 -3.81 -20.98
C LYS A 249 -5.24 -3.74 -21.55
N VAL A 250 -4.34 -4.62 -21.13
CA VAL A 250 -2.95 -4.65 -21.61
C VAL A 250 -2.91 -4.93 -23.12
N LEU A 251 -3.70 -5.89 -23.61
CA LEU A 251 -3.76 -6.21 -25.04
C LEU A 251 -4.44 -5.10 -25.85
N GLY A 252 -5.54 -4.54 -25.34
CA GLY A 252 -6.26 -3.43 -25.97
C GLY A 252 -5.39 -2.19 -26.07
N GLY A 253 -4.73 -1.82 -24.97
CA GLY A 253 -3.73 -0.76 -24.92
C GLY A 253 -2.58 -0.95 -25.91
N LYS A 254 -2.05 -2.18 -26.01
CA LYS A 254 -1.04 -2.52 -27.01
C LYS A 254 -1.53 -2.28 -28.45
N LYS A 255 -2.78 -2.65 -28.76
CA LYS A 255 -3.39 -2.43 -30.07
C LYS A 255 -3.60 -0.94 -30.36
N LEU A 256 -4.09 -0.18 -29.39
CA LEU A 256 -4.29 1.27 -29.50
C LEU A 256 -2.97 2.01 -29.73
N LEU A 257 -1.91 1.66 -28.99
CA LEU A 257 -0.55 2.21 -29.21
C LEU A 257 0.02 1.87 -30.60
N ALA A 258 -0.44 0.78 -31.22
CA ALA A 258 -0.10 0.42 -32.59
C ALA A 258 -1.02 1.09 -33.64
N GLY A 259 -1.91 2.00 -33.23
CA GLY A 259 -2.87 2.69 -34.11
C GLY A 259 -4.06 1.82 -34.55
N GLN A 260 -4.28 0.67 -33.91
CA GLN A 260 -5.39 -0.23 -34.24
C GLN A 260 -6.63 0.11 -33.42
N THR A 261 -7.80 0.00 -34.03
CA THR A 261 -9.10 0.13 -33.35
C THR A 261 -9.49 -1.15 -32.64
N LEU A 262 -10.18 -1.04 -31.50
CA LEU A 262 -10.72 -2.20 -30.80
C LEU A 262 -12.08 -2.60 -31.42
N PRO A 263 -12.49 -3.88 -31.31
CA PRO A 263 -13.73 -4.38 -31.88
C PRO A 263 -14.99 -3.84 -31.20
N ILE A 264 -14.84 -3.14 -30.07
CA ILE A 264 -15.91 -2.41 -29.40
C ILE A 264 -15.54 -0.92 -29.38
N LYS A 265 -16.57 -0.07 -29.39
CA LYS A 265 -16.41 1.37 -29.13
C LYS A 265 -16.52 1.62 -27.62
N PRO A 266 -15.78 2.61 -27.09
CA PRO A 266 -15.93 3.04 -25.71
C PRO A 266 -17.34 3.56 -25.43
#